data_AF-A0A966WS55-F1
#
_entry.id   AF-A0A966WS55-F1
#
_cell.length_a   1.000
_cell.length_b   1.000
_cell.length_c   1.000
_cell.angle_alpha   90.00
_cell.angle_beta   90.00
_cell.angle_gamma   90.00
#
_symmetry.space_group_name_H-M   'P 1'
#
loop_
_entity.id
_entity.type
_entity.pdbx_description
1 polymer ?
#
loop_
_entity_poly.entity_id
_entity_poly.type
_entity_poly.pdbx_seq_one_letter_code
_entity_poly.pdbx_strand_id
1 'polypeptide(L)' 'KHAGEEVPLPPFWGGYRVAPETVEFWQGRRSRLHDRLRYRREDSGDWIVERLAP' A
#
# COMPACT_ATOMS: atom_id res chain seq x y z
N LYS A 1 -30.67 17.26 12.48
CA LYS A 1 -29.29 17.80 12.60
C LYS A 1 -28.91 17.72 14.07
N HIS A 2 -27.82 17.04 14.43
CA HIS A 2 -27.35 16.98 15.81
C HIS A 2 -26.76 18.35 16.18
N ALA A 3 -27.49 19.15 16.95
CA ALA A 3 -27.03 20.45 17.43
C ALA A 3 -26.89 20.37 18.95
N GLY A 4 -25.64 20.45 19.44
CA GLY A 4 -25.33 20.38 20.88
C GLY A 4 -25.14 18.96 21.44
N GLU A 5 -25.17 17.93 20.61
CA GLU A 5 -25.03 16.52 21.01
C GLU A 5 -23.85 15.85 20.27
N GLU A 6 -23.29 14.81 20.88
CA GLU A 6 -22.27 13.97 20.24
C GLU A 6 -22.89 13.20 19.07
N VAL A 7 -22.25 13.27 17.89
CA VAL A 7 -22.72 12.56 16.70
C VAL A 7 -22.35 11.09 16.82
N PRO A 8 -23.31 10.15 16.84
CA PRO A 8 -22.99 8.74 16.98
C PRO A 8 -22.28 8.22 15.73
N LEU A 9 -21.31 7.34 15.93
CA LEU A 9 -20.64 6.63 14.85
C LEU A 9 -21.66 5.70 14.16
N PRO A 10 -21.91 5.84 12.85
CA PRO A 10 -22.80 4.93 12.16
C PRO A 10 -22.26 3.49 12.23
N PRO A 11 -23.10 2.45 12.42
CA PRO A 11 -22.63 1.07 12.57
C PRO A 11 -21.96 0.51 11.31
N PHE A 12 -22.18 1.14 10.16
CA PHE A 12 -21.53 0.80 8.89
C PHE A 12 -20.25 1.60 8.64
N TRP A 13 -19.96 2.63 9.45
CA TRP A 13 -18.79 3.46 9.28
C TRP A 13 -17.57 2.76 9.87
N GLY A 14 -16.53 2.63 9.06
CA GLY A 14 -15.31 1.94 9.41
C GLY A 14 -14.25 2.15 8.33
N GLY A 15 -13.24 1.30 8.34
CA GLY A 15 -12.15 1.34 7.37
C GLY A 15 -11.85 -0.03 6.78
N TYR A 16 -11.15 -0.02 5.66
CA TYR A 16 -10.60 -1.21 5.05
C TYR A 16 -9.08 -1.27 5.29
N ARG A 17 -8.56 -2.47 5.48
CA ARG A 17 -7.12 -2.73 5.49
C ARG A 17 -6.71 -3.36 4.18
N VAL A 18 -5.79 -2.72 3.47
CA VAL A 18 -5.08 -3.36 2.36
C VAL A 18 -3.94 -4.18 2.94
N ALA A 19 -4.00 -5.50 2.76
CA ALA A 19 -2.88 -6.41 3.02
C ALA A 19 -2.16 -6.63 1.69
N PRO A 20 -0.98 -6.02 1.46
CA PRO A 20 -0.32 -6.11 0.17
C PRO A 20 0.29 -7.51 -0.03
N GLU A 21 0.06 -8.07 -1.21
CA GLU A 21 0.83 -9.22 -1.72
C GLU A 21 2.07 -8.77 -2.49
N THR A 22 2.09 -7.51 -2.92
CA THR A 22 3.20 -6.90 -3.66
C THR A 22 3.28 -5.40 -3.39
N VAL A 23 4.50 -4.86 -3.32
CA VAL A 23 4.78 -3.42 -3.22
C VAL A 23 5.94 -3.09 -4.16
N GLU A 24 5.82 -2.04 -4.98
CA GLU A 24 6.92 -1.58 -5.84
C GLU A 24 7.38 -0.19 -5.40
N PHE A 25 8.68 -0.06 -5.17
CA PHE A 25 9.34 1.23 -5.00
C PHE A 25 9.97 1.63 -6.33
N TRP A 26 9.43 2.71 -6.90
CA TRP A 26 9.91 3.29 -8.14
C TRP A 26 10.66 4.59 -7.84
N GLN A 27 11.92 4.69 -8.25
CA GLN A 27 12.72 5.89 -8.09
C GLN A 27 13.18 6.43 -9.44
N GLY A 28 12.82 7.69 -9.70
CA GLY A 28 13.18 8.43 -10.90
C GLY A 28 14.69 8.68 -11.01
N ARG A 29 15.25 8.50 -12.22
CA ARG A 29 16.62 8.88 -12.56
C ARG A 29 16.64 9.72 -13.83
N ARG A 30 17.56 10.69 -13.92
CA ARG A 30 17.71 11.57 -15.11
C ARG A 30 18.06 10.81 -16.38
N SER A 31 18.77 9.69 -16.26
CA SER A 31 19.15 8.83 -17.39
C SER A 31 17.99 8.01 -17.97
N ARG A 32 16.78 8.12 -17.39
CA ARG A 32 15.60 7.28 -17.70
C ARG A 32 15.73 5.81 -17.33
N LEU A 33 16.87 5.41 -16.75
CA LEU A 33 17.04 4.10 -16.15
C LEU A 33 16.58 4.14 -14.69
N HIS A 34 15.27 4.08 -14.48
CA HIS A 34 14.64 4.10 -13.17
C HIS A 34 15.03 2.89 -12.31
N ASP A 35 15.17 3.12 -11.01
CA ASP A 35 15.27 1.98 -10.09
C ASP A 35 13.87 1.50 -9.77
N ARG A 36 13.65 0.21 -9.97
CA ARG A 36 12.39 -0.46 -9.65
C ARG A 36 12.69 -1.65 -8.74
N LEU A 37 12.34 -1.52 -7.47
CA LEU A 37 12.44 -2.60 -6.49
C LEU A 37 11.04 -3.11 -6.18
N ARG A 38 10.76 -4.36 -6.58
CA ARG A 38 9.50 -5.03 -6.27
C ARG A 38 9.70 -5.96 -5.08
N TYR A 39 8.88 -5.78 -4.06
CA TYR A 39 8.69 -6.71 -2.96
C TYR A 39 7.49 -7.57 -3.26
N ARG A 40 7.64 -8.89 -3.21
CA ARG A 40 6.54 -9.85 -3.38
C ARG A 40 6.50 -10.79 -2.19
N ARG A 41 5.30 -11.10 -1.73
CA ARG A 41 5.08 -12.10 -0.70
C ARG A 41 5.11 -13.49 -1.31
N GLU A 42 5.81 -14.41 -0.65
CA GLU A 42 5.81 -15.83 -1.00
C GLU A 42 4.78 -16.60 -0.18
N ASP A 43 4.48 -17.83 -0.61
CA ASP A 43 3.53 -18.70 0.08
C ASP A 43 3.98 -19.04 1.51
N SER A 44 5.29 -18.97 1.80
CA SER A 44 5.84 -19.08 3.17
C SER A 44 5.45 -17.90 4.08
N GLY A 45 4.98 -16.80 3.50
CA GLY A 45 4.70 -15.54 4.18
C GLY A 45 5.88 -14.57 4.20
N ASP A 46 7.06 -14.99 3.75
CA ASP A 46 8.25 -14.16 3.64
C ASP A 46 8.16 -13.19 2.46
N TRP A 47 9.00 -12.15 2.53
CA TRP A 47 9.14 -11.17 1.45
C TRP A 47 10.42 -11.44 0.67
N ILE A 48 10.28 -11.50 -0.65
CA ILE A 48 11.42 -11.44 -1.56
C ILE A 48 11.50 -10.07 -2.21
N VAL A 49 12.72 -9.67 -2.59
CA VAL A 49 12.98 -8.44 -3.33
C VAL A 49 13.64 -8.74 -4.66
N GLU A 50 13.16 -8.10 -5.71
CA GLU A 50 13.72 -8.20 -7.04
C GLU A 50 13.83 -6.82 -7.71
N ARG A 51 14.83 -6.68 -8.58
CA ARG A 51 15.03 -5.49 -9.38
C ARG A 51 14.40 -5.69 -10.75
N LEU A 52 13.53 -4.77 -11.15
CA LEU A 52 12.90 -4.78 -12.47
C LEU A 52 13.62 -3.82 -13.42
N ALA A 53 13.54 -4.10 -14.72
CA ALA A 53 13.99 -3.17 -15.74
C ALA A 53 13.10 -1.90 -15.75
N PRO A 54 13.69 -0.71 -15.93
CA PRO A 54 12.96 0.54 -16.08
C PRO A 54 12.15 0.63 -17.38
#